data_AF-A0A3F2V961-F1
#
_entry.id   AF-A0A3F2V961-F1
#
_cell.length_a   1.000
_cell.length_b   1.000
_cell.length_c   1.000
_cell.angle_alpha   90.00
_cell.angle_beta   90.00
_cell.angle_gamma   90.00
#
_symmetry.space_group_name_H-M   'P 1'
#
loop_
_entity.id
_entity.type
_entity.pdbx_description
1 polymer ?
#
loop_
_entity_poly.entity_id
_entity_poly.type
_entity_poly.pdbx_seq_one_letter_code
_entity_poly.pdbx_strand_id
1 'polypeptide(L)'
;MLRIFSAFGLLIFSPLLLSHPVDVCLARVADAASRVKACQLSQSLADECKQQQIDLQSRIAECKAAMFTDQAILGAEQEGSQRVKGDVGQSPYLSQRRKRLQLAQSVAPNFEAFNHLFPDLSHAQGDLQEHFGGVKCPNSFEGANNRWALARVVALERFSLQASWEETEEIGSVKFYAMEREVAERCYAANSGGKGYLVVNIPDYVHAGLLRDAAAQVLICEDSRCIHDLIELESLYQRYRLEYQEYRDLLECSGIVEQNYTRSRAKNRPQLAAKLPDSCPAQEIEVKLKRAKSRVAESDQRLFGVEPLRLESTKSL
;
A
#
# COMPACT_ATOMS: atom_id res chain seq x y z
N MET A 1 -8.93 -52.29 -99.93
CA MET A 1 -9.54 -52.07 -98.60
C MET A 1 -8.55 -52.48 -97.53
N LEU A 2 -8.29 -51.58 -96.57
CA LEU A 2 -7.76 -51.80 -95.21
C LEU A 2 -6.39 -52.46 -95.02
N ARG A 3 -5.52 -52.07 -94.09
CA ARG A 3 -5.34 -50.87 -93.24
C ARG A 3 -3.96 -51.04 -92.57
N ILE A 4 -3.20 -49.95 -92.51
CA ILE A 4 -1.92 -49.77 -91.80
C ILE A 4 -2.20 -49.66 -90.30
N PHE A 5 -1.42 -50.33 -89.44
CA PHE A 5 -1.12 -49.94 -88.05
C PHE A 5 0.22 -50.56 -87.66
N SER A 6 1.34 -49.82 -87.78
CA SER A 6 1.96 -49.00 -86.73
C SER A 6 2.24 -49.74 -85.43
N ALA A 7 3.47 -50.26 -85.36
CA ALA A 7 4.19 -50.50 -84.11
C ALA A 7 4.57 -49.15 -83.49
N PHE A 8 4.18 -48.89 -82.25
CA PHE A 8 4.79 -47.86 -81.41
C PHE A 8 4.89 -48.39 -79.98
N GLY A 9 6.11 -48.28 -79.45
CA GLY A 9 6.58 -48.99 -78.28
C GLY A 9 5.92 -48.55 -76.97
N LEU A 10 5.80 -49.53 -76.08
CA LEU A 10 5.67 -49.31 -74.65
C LEU A 10 6.94 -48.59 -74.14
N LEU A 11 6.79 -47.33 -73.76
CA LEU A 11 7.64 -46.68 -72.76
C LEU A 11 6.90 -46.72 -71.43
N ILE A 12 7.23 -47.71 -70.62
CA ILE A 12 6.89 -47.74 -69.19
C ILE A 12 7.75 -46.66 -68.53
N PHE A 13 7.21 -45.46 -68.34
CA PHE A 13 7.78 -44.49 -67.41
C PHE A 13 7.46 -44.99 -66.00
N SER A 14 8.44 -45.63 -65.36
CA SER A 14 8.45 -45.82 -63.92
C SER A 14 8.42 -44.44 -63.24
N PRO A 15 7.47 -44.15 -62.33
CA PRO A 15 7.63 -43.02 -61.43
C PRO A 15 8.65 -43.47 -60.38
N LEU A 16 9.92 -43.15 -60.63
CA LEU A 16 10.89 -43.06 -59.55
C LEU A 16 10.38 -41.94 -58.63
N LEU A 17 9.89 -42.37 -57.46
CA LEU A 17 9.64 -41.54 -56.28
C LEU A 17 10.89 -40.68 -56.00
N LEU A 18 10.91 -39.46 -56.54
CA LEU A 18 11.75 -38.39 -56.05
C LEU A 18 11.16 -37.96 -54.71
N SER A 19 11.57 -38.65 -53.64
CA SER A 19 11.52 -38.09 -52.29
C SER A 19 12.36 -36.82 -52.31
N HIS A 20 11.69 -35.68 -52.38
CA HIS A 20 12.35 -34.40 -52.53
C HIS A 20 13.16 -34.05 -51.26
N PRO A 21 14.34 -33.40 -51.40
CA PRO A 21 15.02 -32.72 -50.29
C PRO A 21 14.21 -31.54 -49.72
N VAL A 22 13.04 -31.25 -50.31
CA VAL A 22 12.11 -30.18 -49.96
C VAL A 22 11.48 -30.40 -48.57
N ASP A 23 11.38 -31.65 -48.11
CA ASP A 23 10.83 -31.94 -46.78
C ASP A 23 11.88 -31.86 -45.66
N VAL A 24 13.18 -31.97 -45.98
CA VAL A 24 14.24 -32.06 -44.96
C VAL A 24 14.40 -30.74 -44.20
N CYS A 25 14.25 -29.60 -44.87
CA CYS A 25 14.37 -28.31 -44.20
C CYS A 25 13.21 -28.06 -43.23
N LEU A 26 11.97 -28.22 -43.72
CA LEU A 26 10.77 -28.07 -42.91
C LEU A 26 10.73 -29.10 -41.77
N ALA A 27 11.17 -30.34 -42.00
CA ALA A 27 11.30 -31.35 -40.95
C ALA A 27 12.28 -30.93 -39.85
N ARG A 28 13.42 -30.31 -40.20
CA ARG A 28 14.38 -29.79 -39.20
C ARG A 28 13.80 -28.63 -38.39
N VAL A 29 13.00 -27.76 -39.01
CA VAL A 29 12.26 -26.70 -38.31
C VAL A 29 11.23 -27.33 -37.35
N ALA A 30 10.46 -28.32 -37.80
CA ALA A 30 9.51 -29.03 -36.96
C ALA A 30 10.20 -29.73 -35.77
N ASP A 31 11.34 -30.38 -36.00
CA ASP A 31 12.12 -31.03 -34.95
C ASP A 31 12.71 -30.02 -33.95
N ALA A 32 13.21 -28.89 -34.43
CA ALA A 32 13.69 -27.81 -33.57
C ALA A 32 12.56 -27.17 -32.76
N ALA A 33 11.38 -26.97 -33.36
CA ALA A 33 10.19 -26.45 -32.68
C ALA A 33 9.68 -27.43 -31.60
N SER A 34 9.70 -28.73 -31.88
CA SER A 34 9.42 -29.79 -30.90
C SER A 34 10.39 -29.70 -29.70
N ARG A 35 11.70 -29.56 -29.94
CA ARG A 35 12.71 -29.39 -28.88
C ARG A 35 12.50 -28.11 -28.06
N VAL A 36 12.15 -27.00 -28.71
CA VAL A 36 11.83 -25.74 -28.01
C VAL A 36 10.64 -25.94 -27.08
N LYS A 37 9.53 -26.53 -27.57
CA LYS A 37 8.35 -26.75 -26.74
C LYS A 37 8.62 -27.73 -25.61
N ALA A 38 9.33 -28.83 -25.87
CA ALA A 38 9.71 -29.79 -24.83
C ALA A 38 10.54 -29.12 -23.72
N CYS A 39 11.49 -28.25 -24.11
CA CYS A 39 12.23 -27.45 -23.15
C CYS A 39 11.30 -26.51 -22.37
N GLN A 40 10.46 -25.73 -23.05
CA GLN A 40 9.56 -24.76 -22.40
C GLN A 40 8.59 -25.41 -21.41
N LEU A 41 8.12 -26.63 -21.69
CA LEU A 41 7.25 -27.38 -20.79
C LEU A 41 7.96 -27.81 -19.49
N SER A 42 9.27 -28.05 -19.55
CA SER A 42 10.10 -28.45 -18.40
C SER A 42 10.89 -27.29 -17.78
N GLN A 43 10.83 -26.11 -18.39
CA GLN A 43 11.56 -24.92 -17.96
C GLN A 43 11.22 -24.54 -16.52
N SER A 44 12.27 -24.34 -15.73
CA SER A 44 12.22 -23.93 -14.33
C SER A 44 12.81 -22.54 -14.10
N LEU A 45 13.80 -22.13 -14.90
CA LEU A 45 14.48 -20.85 -14.80
C LEU A 45 14.38 -20.04 -16.10
N ALA A 46 14.61 -18.73 -15.99
CA ALA A 46 14.74 -17.87 -17.15
C ALA A 46 15.90 -18.36 -18.05
N ASP A 47 15.75 -18.20 -19.37
CA ASP A 47 16.75 -18.48 -20.39
C ASP A 47 17.21 -19.94 -20.58
N GLU A 48 16.70 -20.93 -19.83
CA GLU A 48 17.07 -22.36 -20.02
C GLU A 48 16.82 -22.87 -21.45
N CYS A 49 15.80 -22.35 -22.11
CA CYS A 49 15.43 -22.76 -23.48
C CYS A 49 16.03 -21.86 -24.57
N LYS A 50 16.91 -20.93 -24.20
CA LYS A 50 17.49 -19.94 -25.12
C LYS A 50 18.28 -20.62 -26.24
N GLN A 51 19.03 -21.69 -25.93
CA GLN A 51 19.83 -22.38 -26.95
C GLN A 51 18.95 -23.11 -27.98
N GLN A 52 17.86 -23.73 -27.54
CA GLN A 52 16.88 -24.39 -28.42
C GLN A 52 16.15 -23.35 -29.29
N GLN A 53 15.86 -22.17 -28.74
CA GLN A 53 15.31 -21.06 -29.50
C GLN A 53 16.29 -20.55 -30.57
N ILE A 54 17.58 -20.43 -30.23
CA ILE A 54 18.62 -20.04 -31.20
C ILE A 54 18.76 -21.09 -32.32
N ASP A 55 18.75 -22.40 -31.99
CA ASP A 55 18.77 -23.48 -32.99
C ASP A 55 17.55 -23.40 -33.91
N LEU A 56 16.34 -23.22 -33.36
CA LEU A 56 15.12 -23.04 -34.16
C LEU A 56 15.24 -21.85 -35.12
N GLN A 57 15.69 -20.69 -34.64
CA GLN A 57 15.90 -19.51 -35.49
C GLN A 57 16.95 -19.74 -36.58
N SER A 58 18.01 -20.49 -36.28
CA SER A 58 19.00 -20.91 -37.29
C SER A 58 18.37 -21.79 -38.37
N ARG A 59 17.53 -22.76 -38.00
CA ARG A 59 16.82 -23.63 -38.97
C ARG A 59 15.81 -22.85 -39.81
N ILE A 60 15.10 -21.90 -39.22
CA ILE A 60 14.21 -20.99 -39.94
C ILE A 60 15.00 -20.20 -40.98
N ALA A 61 16.14 -19.62 -40.60
CA ALA A 61 16.99 -18.86 -41.50
C ALA A 61 17.54 -19.72 -42.66
N GLU A 62 17.96 -20.95 -42.38
CA GLU A 62 18.37 -21.93 -43.39
C GLU A 62 17.23 -22.22 -44.39
N CYS A 63 15.99 -22.42 -43.93
CA CYS A 63 14.85 -22.66 -44.83
C CYS A 63 14.45 -21.43 -45.63
N LYS A 64 14.56 -20.22 -45.06
CA LYS A 64 14.36 -18.98 -45.82
C LYS A 64 15.39 -18.82 -46.93
N ALA A 65 16.66 -19.12 -46.66
CA ALA A 65 17.73 -19.10 -47.67
C ALA A 65 17.50 -20.13 -48.79
N ALA A 66 16.86 -21.26 -48.47
CA ALA A 66 16.43 -22.27 -49.44
C ALA A 66 15.11 -21.93 -50.17
N MET A 67 14.61 -20.69 -50.04
CA MET A 67 13.43 -20.16 -50.75
C MET A 67 12.09 -20.80 -50.33
N PHE A 68 11.99 -21.35 -49.12
CA PHE A 68 10.69 -21.75 -48.55
C PHE A 68 9.85 -20.53 -48.17
N THR A 69 8.54 -20.64 -48.32
CA THR A 69 7.62 -19.58 -47.91
C THR A 69 7.50 -19.50 -46.40
N ASP A 70 7.26 -18.30 -45.86
CA ASP A 70 7.01 -18.11 -44.42
C ASP A 70 5.82 -18.95 -43.94
N GLN A 71 4.80 -19.15 -44.78
CA GLN A 71 3.65 -20.00 -44.44
C GLN A 71 4.03 -21.47 -44.28
N ALA A 72 4.91 -22.00 -45.13
CA ALA A 72 5.38 -23.39 -45.01
C ALA A 72 6.23 -23.56 -43.75
N ILE A 73 7.09 -22.59 -43.45
CA ILE A 73 7.94 -22.59 -42.24
C ILE A 73 7.07 -22.51 -40.97
N LEU A 74 6.11 -21.59 -40.92
CA LEU A 74 5.15 -21.49 -39.80
C LEU A 74 4.33 -22.77 -39.63
N GLY A 75 3.91 -23.39 -40.73
CA GLY A 75 3.25 -24.69 -40.71
C GLY A 75 4.12 -25.77 -40.06
N ALA A 76 5.40 -25.84 -40.43
CA ALA A 76 6.36 -26.78 -39.84
C ALA A 76 6.64 -26.51 -38.35
N GLU A 77 6.77 -25.25 -37.95
CA GLU A 77 6.89 -24.87 -36.53
C GLU A 77 5.67 -25.31 -35.71
N GLN A 78 4.47 -25.07 -36.23
CA GLN A 78 3.22 -25.48 -35.59
C GLN A 78 3.11 -26.99 -35.49
N GLU A 79 3.41 -27.71 -36.57
CA GLU A 79 3.42 -29.17 -36.59
C GLU A 79 4.40 -29.72 -35.54
N GLY A 80 5.63 -29.21 -35.54
CA GLY A 80 6.67 -29.58 -34.58
C GLY A 80 6.26 -29.34 -33.13
N SER A 81 5.66 -28.18 -32.86
CA SER A 81 5.07 -27.84 -31.56
C SER A 81 3.92 -28.80 -31.20
N GLN A 82 3.06 -29.18 -32.13
CA GLN A 82 1.93 -30.09 -31.85
C GLN A 82 2.37 -31.53 -31.56
N ARG A 83 3.54 -31.97 -32.04
CA ARG A 83 4.11 -33.30 -31.70
C ARG A 83 4.36 -33.48 -30.21
N VAL A 84 4.63 -32.40 -29.48
CA VAL A 84 4.82 -32.43 -28.03
C VAL A 84 3.52 -32.06 -27.33
N LYS A 85 2.97 -32.97 -26.53
CA LYS A 85 1.78 -32.74 -25.72
C LYS A 85 2.10 -31.84 -24.52
N GLY A 86 1.16 -30.99 -24.15
CA GLY A 86 1.28 -30.12 -22.98
C GLY A 86 1.08 -28.64 -23.34
N ASP A 87 0.66 -27.88 -22.34
CA ASP A 87 0.48 -26.43 -22.42
C ASP A 87 1.70 -25.74 -21.80
N VAL A 88 2.41 -24.95 -22.62
CA VAL A 88 3.57 -24.14 -22.16
C VAL A 88 3.14 -23.20 -21.05
N GLY A 89 1.89 -22.72 -21.06
CA GLY A 89 1.31 -21.95 -19.98
C GLY A 89 1.51 -22.62 -18.62
N GLN A 90 1.31 -23.93 -18.53
CA GLN A 90 1.43 -24.71 -17.28
C GLN A 90 2.87 -25.07 -16.90
N SER A 91 3.87 -24.57 -17.61
CA SER A 91 5.28 -24.80 -17.25
C SER A 91 5.62 -24.33 -15.83
N PRO A 92 6.55 -25.01 -15.13
CA PRO A 92 6.99 -24.60 -13.79
C PRO A 92 7.44 -23.13 -13.74
N TYR A 93 8.22 -22.68 -14.73
CA TYR A 93 8.68 -21.31 -14.83
C TYR A 93 7.53 -20.30 -14.95
N LEU A 94 6.58 -20.49 -15.88
CA LEU A 94 5.45 -19.55 -16.02
C LEU A 94 4.51 -19.59 -14.83
N SER A 95 4.33 -20.75 -14.20
CA SER A 95 3.59 -20.87 -12.94
C SER A 95 4.24 -20.07 -11.81
N GLN A 96 5.56 -20.23 -11.62
CA GLN A 96 6.32 -19.45 -10.63
C GLN A 96 6.29 -17.95 -10.92
N ARG A 97 6.44 -17.54 -12.18
CA ARG A 97 6.35 -16.14 -12.59
C ARG A 97 4.98 -15.55 -12.31
N ARG A 98 3.89 -16.27 -12.63
CA ARG A 98 2.52 -15.85 -12.32
C ARG A 98 2.31 -15.70 -10.81
N LYS A 99 2.78 -16.67 -10.02
CA LYS A 99 2.73 -16.60 -8.55
C LYS A 99 3.46 -15.36 -8.02
N ARG A 100 4.67 -15.07 -8.52
CA ARG A 100 5.43 -13.86 -8.12
C ARG A 100 4.70 -12.57 -8.48
N LEU A 101 4.12 -12.48 -9.68
CA LEU A 101 3.33 -11.31 -10.10
C LEU A 101 2.09 -11.13 -9.23
N GLN A 102 1.38 -12.21 -8.92
CA GLN A 102 0.22 -12.18 -8.03
C GLN A 102 0.59 -11.72 -6.62
N LEU A 103 1.70 -12.23 -6.06
CA LEU A 103 2.20 -11.79 -4.76
C LEU A 103 2.56 -10.30 -4.80
N ALA A 104 3.33 -9.84 -5.78
CA ALA A 104 3.69 -8.43 -5.91
C ALA A 104 2.46 -7.51 -6.01
N GLN A 105 1.45 -7.89 -6.80
CA GLN A 105 0.17 -7.17 -6.88
C GLN A 105 -0.59 -7.15 -5.56
N SER A 106 -0.47 -8.22 -4.76
CA SER A 106 -1.15 -8.32 -3.47
C SER A 106 -0.52 -7.40 -2.42
N VAL A 107 0.79 -7.14 -2.49
CA VAL A 107 1.48 -6.25 -1.54
C VAL A 107 1.47 -4.78 -1.97
N ALA A 108 1.30 -4.49 -3.26
CA ALA A 108 1.31 -3.12 -3.80
C ALA A 108 0.46 -2.11 -3.00
N PRO A 109 -0.79 -2.42 -2.57
CA PRO A 109 -1.58 -1.47 -1.78
C PRO A 109 -0.96 -1.11 -0.42
N ASN A 110 -0.29 -2.06 0.25
CA ASN A 110 0.40 -1.80 1.52
C ASN A 110 1.58 -0.84 1.30
N PHE A 111 2.30 -0.98 0.19
CA PHE A 111 3.38 -0.06 -0.21
C PHE A 111 2.87 1.33 -0.53
N GLU A 112 1.81 1.42 -1.32
CA GLU A 112 1.21 2.70 -1.70
C GLU A 112 0.75 3.47 -0.46
N ALA A 113 0.05 2.79 0.46
CA ALA A 113 -0.37 3.38 1.73
C ALA A 113 0.81 3.80 2.61
N PHE A 114 1.86 2.96 2.72
CA PHE A 114 3.06 3.33 3.47
C PHE A 114 3.77 4.54 2.88
N ASN A 115 4.03 4.56 1.57
CA ASN A 115 4.74 5.66 0.89
C ASN A 115 3.95 6.97 0.97
N HIS A 116 2.61 6.91 0.97
CA HIS A 116 1.77 8.09 1.16
C HIS A 116 1.93 8.70 2.56
N LEU A 117 2.07 7.87 3.58
CA LEU A 117 2.19 8.30 4.98
C LEU A 117 3.63 8.64 5.37
N PHE A 118 4.62 7.99 4.75
CA PHE A 118 6.05 8.09 5.05
C PHE A 118 6.88 8.26 3.77
N PRO A 119 6.73 9.39 3.04
CA PRO A 119 7.38 9.58 1.75
C PRO A 119 8.91 9.51 1.83
N ASP A 120 9.50 9.99 2.94
CA ASP A 120 10.94 9.99 3.17
C ASP A 120 11.51 8.59 3.47
N LEU A 121 10.64 7.60 3.74
CA LEU A 121 11.00 6.23 4.09
C LEU A 121 10.77 5.25 2.95
N SER A 122 10.71 5.71 1.70
CA SER A 122 10.54 4.85 0.52
C SER A 122 11.59 3.72 0.40
N HIS A 123 12.76 3.86 1.04
CA HIS A 123 13.78 2.81 1.12
C HIS A 123 13.38 1.60 2.00
N ALA A 124 12.37 1.73 2.87
CA ALA A 124 11.85 0.67 3.73
C ALA A 124 11.05 -0.41 2.97
N GLN A 125 10.89 -0.28 1.65
CA GLN A 125 10.10 -1.19 0.83
C GLN A 125 10.53 -2.65 0.94
N GLY A 126 11.83 -2.94 1.04
CA GLY A 126 12.33 -4.30 1.23
C GLY A 126 11.81 -4.92 2.53
N ASP A 127 11.92 -4.19 3.64
CA ASP A 127 11.54 -4.65 4.97
C ASP A 127 10.03 -4.91 5.08
N LEU A 128 9.24 -4.08 4.39
CA LEU A 128 7.78 -4.17 4.33
C LEU A 128 7.31 -5.37 3.50
N GLN A 129 8.14 -6.01 2.66
CA GLN A 129 7.81 -7.25 1.93
C GLN A 129 8.08 -8.52 2.73
N GLU A 130 8.84 -8.41 3.82
CA GLU A 130 9.23 -9.57 4.60
C GLU A 130 8.01 -10.36 5.08
N HIS A 131 8.17 -11.69 5.16
CA HIS A 131 7.15 -12.59 5.71
C HIS A 131 5.79 -12.59 4.98
N PHE A 132 5.69 -12.01 3.78
CA PHE A 132 4.49 -12.10 2.96
C PHE A 132 4.38 -13.43 2.20
N GLY A 133 3.20 -14.06 2.23
CA GLY A 133 2.90 -15.24 1.42
C GLY A 133 3.64 -16.52 1.87
N GLY A 134 3.97 -16.59 3.16
CA GLY A 134 4.52 -17.80 3.80
C GLY A 134 3.52 -18.95 3.86
N VAL A 135 3.98 -20.12 4.32
CA VAL A 135 3.15 -21.35 4.40
C VAL A 135 1.98 -21.17 5.38
N LYS A 136 2.21 -20.50 6.52
CA LYS A 136 1.19 -20.25 7.53
C LYS A 136 0.18 -19.17 7.10
N CYS A 137 0.66 -18.13 6.43
CA CYS A 137 -0.14 -16.98 5.98
C CYS A 137 -0.10 -16.85 4.45
N PRO A 138 -0.83 -17.71 3.70
CA PRO A 138 -0.90 -17.56 2.26
C PRO A 138 -1.57 -16.24 1.89
N ASN A 139 -0.92 -15.45 1.03
CA ASN A 139 -1.40 -14.12 0.59
C ASN A 139 -1.59 -13.11 1.74
N SER A 140 -0.83 -13.23 2.82
CA SER A 140 -0.84 -12.30 3.96
C SER A 140 0.56 -12.23 4.58
N PHE A 141 0.77 -11.25 5.44
CA PHE A 141 1.97 -11.14 6.26
C PHE A 141 1.83 -12.01 7.50
N GLU A 142 2.86 -12.80 7.80
CA GLU A 142 3.00 -13.42 9.11
C GLU A 142 3.52 -12.37 10.08
N GLY A 143 2.76 -12.10 11.15
CA GLY A 143 3.10 -11.09 12.14
C GLY A 143 4.37 -11.43 12.91
N ALA A 144 5.06 -10.40 13.35
CA ALA A 144 6.29 -10.53 14.14
C ALA A 144 6.35 -9.50 15.28
N ASN A 145 6.88 -9.91 16.44
CA ASN A 145 6.86 -9.08 17.65
C ASN A 145 7.67 -7.77 17.54
N ASN A 146 8.53 -7.62 16.52
CA ASN A 146 9.32 -6.42 16.23
C ASN A 146 8.72 -5.59 15.07
N ARG A 147 7.47 -5.85 14.71
CA ARG A 147 6.75 -5.15 13.65
C ARG A 147 5.50 -4.52 14.21
N TRP A 148 4.98 -3.55 13.47
CA TRP A 148 3.81 -2.78 13.85
C TRP A 148 2.78 -2.76 12.73
N ALA A 149 1.52 -2.70 13.13
CA ALA A 149 0.39 -2.50 12.25
C ALA A 149 -0.25 -1.13 12.57
N LEU A 150 -0.38 -0.28 11.55
CA LEU A 150 -1.00 1.03 11.65
C LEU A 150 -2.48 0.93 11.34
N ALA A 151 -3.33 1.17 12.33
CA ALA A 151 -4.78 1.09 12.18
C ALA A 151 -5.37 2.36 11.55
N ARG A 152 -4.94 3.54 12.01
CA ARG A 152 -5.46 4.82 11.56
C ARG A 152 -4.46 5.95 11.84
N VAL A 153 -4.57 7.02 11.07
CA VAL A 153 -3.96 8.33 11.38
C VAL A 153 -5.07 9.33 11.64
N VAL A 154 -4.98 10.07 12.75
CA VAL A 154 -5.94 11.11 13.16
C VAL A 154 -5.17 12.42 13.32
N ALA A 155 -5.65 13.51 12.73
CA ALA A 155 -5.08 14.83 12.98
C ALA A 155 -5.97 15.58 13.97
N LEU A 156 -5.38 16.05 15.07
CA LEU A 156 -6.06 16.84 16.10
C LEU A 156 -5.46 18.24 16.14
N GLU A 157 -6.30 19.27 16.31
CA GLU A 157 -5.84 20.65 16.42
C GLU A 157 -5.36 20.93 17.85
N ARG A 158 -4.30 21.71 17.97
CA ARG A 158 -3.78 22.18 19.26
C ARG A 158 -4.01 23.68 19.38
N PHE A 159 -4.66 24.09 20.46
CA PHE A 159 -5.02 25.49 20.70
C PHE A 159 -4.01 26.20 21.59
N SER A 160 -3.83 27.51 21.33
CA SER A 160 -2.94 28.36 22.10
C SER A 160 -3.55 28.85 23.41
N LEU A 161 -2.78 28.75 24.50
CA LEU A 161 -3.13 29.31 25.81
C LEU A 161 -2.67 30.78 25.99
N GLN A 162 -2.48 31.50 24.89
CA GLN A 162 -2.12 32.92 24.92
C GLN A 162 -3.16 33.79 25.64
N ALA A 163 -2.69 34.92 26.16
CA ALA A 163 -3.43 35.76 27.10
C ALA A 163 -4.37 36.79 26.45
N SER A 164 -4.31 37.01 25.13
CA SER A 164 -5.21 37.97 24.47
C SER A 164 -6.51 37.29 24.05
N TRP A 165 -7.64 37.95 24.33
CA TRP A 165 -8.97 37.49 23.88
C TRP A 165 -9.26 37.91 22.42
N GLU A 166 -8.51 38.87 21.87
CA GLU A 166 -8.69 39.42 20.52
C GLU A 166 -8.18 38.47 19.41
N GLU A 167 -7.26 37.55 19.73
CA GLU A 167 -6.69 36.61 18.77
C GLU A 167 -6.95 35.16 19.23
N THR A 168 -7.48 34.35 18.31
CA THR A 168 -7.44 32.89 18.39
C THR A 168 -6.30 32.45 17.48
N GLU A 169 -5.18 32.05 18.07
CA GLU A 169 -4.07 31.47 17.31
C GLU A 169 -4.11 29.94 17.48
N GLU A 170 -4.31 29.24 16.37
CA GLU A 170 -4.09 27.80 16.29
C GLU A 170 -2.58 27.55 16.24
N ILE A 171 -2.03 26.72 17.14
CA ILE A 171 -0.60 26.43 17.15
C ILE A 171 -0.24 25.48 15.99
N GLY A 172 -1.18 24.60 15.62
CA GLY A 172 -1.04 23.66 14.51
C GLY A 172 -1.85 22.38 14.73
N SER A 173 -1.76 21.46 13.77
CA SER A 173 -2.32 20.11 13.90
C SER A 173 -1.23 19.10 14.27
N VAL A 174 -1.55 18.20 15.21
CA VAL A 174 -0.68 17.10 15.62
C VAL A 174 -1.27 15.81 15.06
N LYS A 175 -0.43 14.99 14.42
CA LYS A 175 -0.86 13.70 13.84
C LYS A 175 -0.67 12.57 14.85
N PHE A 176 -1.76 11.88 15.18
CA PHE A 176 -1.78 10.67 15.98
C PHE A 176 -1.76 9.44 15.07
N TYR A 177 -0.71 8.64 15.20
CA TYR A 177 -0.55 7.36 14.53
C TYR A 177 -1.00 6.26 15.49
N ALA A 178 -2.18 5.67 15.25
CA ALA A 178 -2.72 4.59 16.06
C ALA A 178 -2.12 3.25 15.62
N MET A 179 -1.23 2.71 16.44
CA MET A 179 -0.39 1.56 16.10
C MET A 179 -0.59 0.42 17.11
N GLU A 180 -0.67 -0.80 16.58
CA GLU A 180 -0.69 -2.04 17.36
C GLU A 180 0.62 -2.80 17.07
N ARG A 181 1.22 -3.39 18.11
CA ARG A 181 2.35 -4.30 17.90
C ARG A 181 1.85 -5.58 17.24
N GLU A 182 2.52 -6.03 16.19
CA GLU A 182 2.15 -7.27 15.56
C GLU A 182 2.40 -8.46 16.49
N VAL A 183 1.51 -9.46 16.38
CA VAL A 183 1.57 -10.69 17.16
C VAL A 183 2.12 -11.79 16.28
N ALA A 184 3.14 -12.50 16.79
CA ALA A 184 3.67 -13.69 16.14
C ALA A 184 2.56 -14.67 15.73
N GLU A 185 2.70 -15.29 14.56
CA GLU A 185 1.78 -16.30 14.01
C GLU A 185 0.36 -15.80 13.65
N ARG A 186 0.06 -14.52 13.85
CA ARG A 186 -1.18 -13.89 13.35
C ARG A 186 -0.97 -13.45 11.90
N CYS A 187 -1.96 -13.69 11.05
CA CYS A 187 -1.90 -13.24 9.66
C CYS A 187 -2.51 -11.84 9.50
N TYR A 188 -1.77 -10.95 8.85
CA TYR A 188 -2.16 -9.58 8.55
C TYR A 188 -2.35 -9.43 7.04
N ALA A 189 -3.54 -9.02 6.62
CA ALA A 189 -3.83 -8.80 5.20
C ALA A 189 -3.23 -7.48 4.71
N ALA A 190 -2.64 -7.48 3.52
CA ALA A 190 -2.12 -6.28 2.85
C ALA A 190 -3.23 -5.30 2.39
N ASN A 191 -4.49 -5.73 2.44
CA ASN A 191 -5.66 -4.96 2.04
C ASN A 191 -6.83 -5.28 2.95
N SER A 192 -7.33 -4.29 3.66
CA SER A 192 -8.67 -4.34 4.22
C SER A 192 -9.41 -3.09 3.78
N GLY A 193 -9.95 -3.13 2.56
CA GLY A 193 -10.76 -2.10 1.91
C GLY A 193 -11.95 -1.61 2.75
N GLY A 194 -11.66 -0.90 3.83
CA GLY A 194 -12.59 -0.19 4.70
C GLY A 194 -12.63 -0.61 6.18
N LYS A 195 -11.99 -1.70 6.64
CA LYS A 195 -12.20 -2.20 8.04
C LYS A 195 -11.00 -2.86 8.77
N GLY A 196 -9.77 -2.63 8.35
CA GLY A 196 -8.59 -3.13 9.06
C GLY A 196 -7.43 -2.14 8.98
N TYR A 197 -6.19 -2.62 9.12
CA TYR A 197 -5.01 -1.75 9.15
C TYR A 197 -4.79 -1.04 7.82
N LEU A 198 -4.37 0.22 7.90
CA LEU A 198 -3.93 1.01 6.75
C LEU A 198 -2.63 0.47 6.19
N VAL A 199 -1.70 0.12 7.08
CA VAL A 199 -0.38 -0.41 6.73
C VAL A 199 0.03 -1.44 7.77
N VAL A 200 0.64 -2.53 7.33
CA VAL A 200 1.16 -3.61 8.18
C VAL A 200 2.63 -3.88 7.90
N ASN A 201 3.25 -4.69 8.74
CA ASN A 201 4.65 -5.08 8.69
C ASN A 201 5.62 -3.88 8.83
N ILE A 202 5.19 -2.84 9.55
CA ILE A 202 6.00 -1.63 9.74
C ILE A 202 7.20 -1.97 10.63
N PRO A 203 8.44 -1.69 10.19
CA PRO A 203 9.64 -1.92 10.99
C PRO A 203 9.68 -1.10 12.29
N ASP A 204 10.27 -1.65 13.35
CA ASP A 204 10.40 -0.95 14.64
C ASP A 204 11.17 0.37 14.55
N TYR A 205 12.12 0.50 13.61
CA TYR A 205 12.84 1.76 13.42
C TYR A 205 11.96 2.89 12.89
N VAL A 206 10.90 2.58 12.13
CA VAL A 206 9.92 3.56 11.65
C VAL A 206 9.09 4.06 12.83
N HIS A 207 8.61 3.14 13.66
CA HIS A 207 7.93 3.48 14.91
C HIS A 207 8.84 4.33 15.84
N ALA A 208 10.10 3.94 16.02
CA ALA A 208 11.05 4.74 16.79
C ALA A 208 11.32 6.13 16.18
N GLY A 209 11.21 6.26 14.86
CA GLY A 209 11.26 7.55 14.17
C GLY A 209 10.08 8.45 14.53
N LEU A 210 8.86 7.90 14.52
CA LEU A 210 7.64 8.61 14.91
C LEU A 210 7.70 9.15 16.35
N LEU A 211 8.27 8.37 17.28
CA LEU A 211 8.44 8.80 18.67
C LEU A 211 9.38 10.00 18.86
N ARG A 212 10.16 10.36 17.83
CA ARG A 212 11.08 11.51 17.87
C ARG A 212 10.56 12.72 17.10
N ASP A 213 9.48 12.59 16.34
CA ASP A 213 8.91 13.65 15.54
C ASP A 213 7.99 14.53 16.41
N ALA A 214 8.30 15.82 16.52
CA ALA A 214 7.52 16.76 17.32
C ALA A 214 6.11 17.04 16.77
N ALA A 215 5.87 16.77 15.48
CA ALA A 215 4.56 16.94 14.85
C ALA A 215 3.71 15.65 14.89
N ALA A 216 4.26 14.57 15.44
CA ALA A 216 3.61 13.27 15.52
C ALA A 216 3.44 12.82 16.98
N GLN A 217 2.39 12.05 17.21
CA GLN A 217 2.13 11.32 18.43
C GLN A 217 1.81 9.87 18.08
N VAL A 218 2.26 8.94 18.91
CA VAL A 218 1.93 7.52 18.73
C VAL A 218 0.93 7.13 19.80
N LEU A 219 -0.23 6.65 19.35
CA LEU A 219 -1.23 5.98 20.19
C LEU A 219 -0.94 4.48 20.11
N ILE A 220 -0.43 3.90 21.20
CA ILE A 220 -0.18 2.46 21.26
C ILE A 220 -1.45 1.77 21.71
N CYS A 221 -2.03 0.97 20.82
CA CYS A 221 -3.31 0.33 21.07
C CYS A 221 -3.15 -0.99 21.81
N GLU A 222 -4.05 -1.25 22.75
CA GLU A 222 -4.09 -2.53 23.48
C GLU A 222 -5.04 -3.54 22.81
N ASP A 223 -6.08 -3.05 22.14
CA ASP A 223 -7.07 -3.88 21.44
C ASP A 223 -6.70 -4.11 19.97
N SER A 224 -7.24 -5.20 19.41
CA SER A 224 -7.05 -5.47 17.98
C SER A 224 -7.74 -4.37 17.15
N ARG A 225 -6.99 -3.69 16.28
CA ARG A 225 -7.46 -2.62 15.38
C ARG A 225 -7.75 -1.27 16.04
N CYS A 226 -7.32 -1.04 17.28
CA CYS A 226 -7.35 0.29 17.91
C CYS A 226 -8.74 0.92 18.09
N ILE A 227 -9.83 0.15 18.08
CA ILE A 227 -11.17 0.75 17.98
C ILE A 227 -11.52 1.48 19.26
N HIS A 228 -11.32 0.83 20.41
CA HIS A 228 -11.59 1.41 21.72
C HIS A 228 -10.75 2.67 21.93
N ASP A 229 -9.45 2.57 21.68
CA ASP A 229 -8.50 3.64 21.97
C ASP A 229 -8.72 4.85 21.05
N LEU A 230 -9.16 4.64 19.81
CA LEU A 230 -9.56 5.74 18.93
C LEU A 230 -10.82 6.47 19.42
N ILE A 231 -11.81 5.75 19.97
CA ILE A 231 -13.01 6.36 20.57
C ILE A 231 -12.64 7.15 21.82
N GLU A 232 -11.75 6.61 22.66
CA GLU A 232 -11.29 7.32 23.84
C GLU A 232 -10.46 8.56 23.50
N LEU A 233 -9.59 8.49 22.48
CA LEU A 233 -8.87 9.65 21.95
C LEU A 233 -9.84 10.75 21.51
N GLU A 234 -10.89 10.39 20.76
CA GLU A 234 -11.93 11.35 20.33
C GLU A 234 -12.63 11.99 21.53
N SER A 235 -13.00 11.20 22.54
CA SER A 235 -13.63 11.69 23.77
C SER A 235 -12.74 12.67 24.54
N LEU A 236 -11.45 12.34 24.71
CA LEU A 236 -10.47 13.23 25.33
C LEU A 236 -10.31 14.53 24.56
N TYR A 237 -10.26 14.45 23.22
CA TYR A 237 -10.16 15.63 22.37
C TYR A 237 -11.40 16.52 22.45
N GLN A 238 -12.62 15.95 22.47
CA GLN A 238 -13.83 16.76 22.66
C GLN A 238 -13.85 17.44 24.01
N ARG A 239 -13.39 16.78 25.08
CA ARG A 239 -13.26 17.42 26.41
C ARG A 239 -12.28 18.59 26.35
N TYR A 240 -11.11 18.41 25.77
CA TYR A 240 -10.11 19.46 25.59
C TYR A 240 -10.68 20.66 24.83
N ARG A 241 -11.43 20.43 23.74
CA ARG A 241 -12.09 21.50 22.96
C ARG A 241 -13.10 22.28 23.80
N LEU A 242 -13.95 21.59 24.57
CA LEU A 242 -14.95 22.23 25.43
C LEU A 242 -14.30 23.04 26.55
N GLU A 243 -13.25 22.50 27.19
CA GLU A 243 -12.49 23.22 28.20
C GLU A 243 -11.80 24.47 27.62
N TYR A 244 -11.28 24.37 26.39
CA TYR A 244 -10.69 25.51 25.70
C TYR A 244 -11.72 26.59 25.35
N GLN A 245 -12.90 26.19 24.88
CA GLN A 245 -14.01 27.12 24.63
C GLN A 245 -14.41 27.86 25.91
N GLU A 246 -14.57 27.16 27.03
CA GLU A 246 -14.87 27.79 28.32
C GLU A 246 -13.77 28.78 28.73
N TYR A 247 -12.50 28.42 28.54
CA TYR A 247 -11.37 29.31 28.79
C TYR A 247 -11.46 30.59 27.95
N ARG A 248 -11.80 30.48 26.66
CA ARG A 248 -11.93 31.61 25.74
C ARG A 248 -13.09 32.53 26.11
N ASP A 249 -14.25 31.96 26.43
CA ASP A 249 -15.42 32.73 26.88
C ASP A 249 -15.08 33.54 28.14
N LEU A 250 -14.41 32.92 29.12
CA LEU A 250 -13.98 33.60 30.34
C LEU A 250 -12.91 34.67 30.07
N LEU A 251 -12.03 34.47 29.08
CA LEU A 251 -10.99 35.42 28.70
C LEU A 251 -11.62 36.67 28.07
N GLU A 252 -12.62 36.49 27.20
CA GLU A 252 -13.43 37.58 26.64
C GLU A 252 -14.17 38.36 27.73
N CYS A 253 -14.87 37.67 28.64
CA CYS A 253 -15.54 38.30 29.78
C CYS A 253 -14.57 39.14 30.62
N SER A 254 -13.38 38.60 30.91
CA SER A 254 -12.33 39.31 31.64
C SER A 254 -11.86 40.57 30.91
N GLY A 255 -11.64 40.46 29.59
CA GLY A 255 -11.25 41.60 28.75
C GLY A 255 -12.28 42.74 28.75
N ILE A 256 -13.56 42.41 28.66
CA ILE A 256 -14.65 43.40 28.73
C ILE A 256 -14.69 44.10 30.09
N VAL A 257 -14.51 43.36 31.20
CA VAL A 257 -14.44 43.93 32.55
C VAL A 257 -13.26 44.90 32.67
N GLU A 258 -12.08 44.52 32.19
CA GLU A 258 -10.89 45.37 32.23
C GLU A 258 -11.06 46.64 31.39
N GLN A 259 -11.65 46.52 30.20
CA GLN A 259 -11.97 47.68 29.36
C GLN A 259 -12.97 48.62 30.04
N ASN A 260 -14.03 48.08 30.65
CA ASN A 260 -15.01 48.86 31.38
C ASN A 260 -14.38 49.60 32.57
N TYR A 261 -13.50 48.93 33.32
CA TYR A 261 -12.74 49.53 34.41
C TYR A 261 -11.83 50.66 33.94
N THR A 262 -11.09 50.43 32.86
CA THR A 262 -10.18 51.41 32.25
C THR A 262 -10.93 52.63 31.72
N ARG A 263 -12.08 52.43 31.05
CA ARG A 263 -12.96 53.51 30.58
C ARG A 263 -13.51 54.35 31.73
N SER A 264 -13.92 53.72 32.83
CA SER A 264 -14.41 54.41 34.03
C SER A 264 -13.33 55.31 34.64
N ARG A 265 -12.09 54.81 34.76
CA ARG A 265 -10.95 55.58 35.30
C ARG A 265 -10.48 56.71 34.40
N ALA A 266 -10.49 56.52 33.08
CA ALA A 266 -9.91 57.48 32.15
C ALA A 266 -10.69 58.80 32.00
N LYS A 267 -11.98 58.86 32.37
CA LYS A 267 -12.85 60.00 31.96
C LYS A 267 -13.68 60.68 33.05
N ASN A 268 -13.58 60.33 34.34
CA ASN A 268 -14.32 60.98 35.45
C ASN A 268 -15.84 61.21 35.17
N ARG A 269 -16.43 60.45 34.25
CA ARG A 269 -17.84 60.54 33.86
C ARG A 269 -18.40 59.12 33.73
N PRO A 270 -19.61 58.87 34.24
CA PRO A 270 -20.26 57.57 34.08
C PRO A 270 -20.60 57.35 32.61
N GLN A 271 -19.83 56.50 31.93
CA GLN A 271 -20.25 55.92 30.65
C GLN A 271 -20.96 54.60 30.93
N LEU A 272 -21.92 54.26 30.06
CA LEU A 272 -22.57 52.95 30.06
C LEU A 272 -21.51 51.88 29.85
N ALA A 273 -21.33 51.02 30.86
CA ALA A 273 -20.46 49.85 30.76
C ALA A 273 -20.93 48.97 29.59
N ALA A 274 -19.99 48.44 28.82
CA ALA A 274 -20.31 47.40 27.85
C ALA A 274 -20.96 46.24 28.58
N LYS A 275 -22.15 45.82 28.12
CA LYS A 275 -22.87 44.70 28.70
C LYS A 275 -22.02 43.44 28.50
N LEU A 276 -21.82 42.68 29.57
CA LEU A 276 -21.22 41.35 29.45
C LEU A 276 -22.16 40.42 28.67
N PRO A 277 -21.63 39.52 27.83
CA PRO A 277 -22.37 38.40 27.27
C PRO A 277 -23.16 37.65 28.36
N ASP A 278 -24.33 37.11 28.01
CA ASP A 278 -25.17 36.38 28.96
C ASP A 278 -24.51 35.07 29.46
N SER A 279 -23.48 34.58 28.74
CA SER A 279 -22.62 33.46 29.15
C SER A 279 -21.60 33.82 30.24
N CYS A 280 -21.35 35.11 30.49
CA CYS A 280 -20.37 35.53 31.49
C CYS A 280 -20.87 35.30 32.91
N PRO A 281 -20.04 34.70 33.80
CA PRO A 281 -20.42 34.56 35.19
C PRO A 281 -20.48 35.93 35.87
N ALA A 282 -21.50 36.13 36.72
CA ALA A 282 -21.73 37.41 37.39
C ALA A 282 -20.60 37.82 38.37
N GLN A 283 -19.82 36.86 38.89
CA GLN A 283 -18.73 37.07 39.85
C GLN A 283 -17.59 36.07 39.61
N GLU A 284 -16.42 36.39 40.17
CA GLU A 284 -15.21 35.53 40.19
C GLU A 284 -14.64 35.18 38.80
N ILE A 285 -14.83 36.04 37.79
CA ILE A 285 -14.35 35.81 36.41
C ILE A 285 -12.86 35.46 36.41
N GLU A 286 -12.00 36.21 37.12
CA GLU A 286 -10.55 35.96 37.17
C GLU A 286 -10.19 34.59 37.79
N VAL A 287 -10.88 34.19 38.86
CA VAL A 287 -10.63 32.90 39.53
C VAL A 287 -11.06 31.75 38.62
N LYS A 288 -12.24 31.87 37.99
CA LYS A 288 -12.75 30.89 37.02
C LYS A 288 -11.84 30.79 35.80
N LEU A 289 -11.38 31.92 35.27
CA LEU A 289 -10.44 31.99 34.15
C LEU A 289 -9.14 31.25 34.47
N LYS A 290 -8.55 31.50 35.65
CA LYS A 290 -7.33 30.80 36.09
C LYS A 290 -7.54 29.28 36.17
N ARG A 291 -8.68 28.83 36.73
CA ARG A 291 -9.02 27.41 36.81
C ARG A 291 -9.24 26.78 35.43
N ALA A 292 -9.95 27.46 34.54
CA ALA A 292 -10.17 27.00 33.17
C ALA A 292 -8.84 26.86 32.41
N LYS A 293 -7.97 27.87 32.50
CA LYS A 293 -6.62 27.82 31.93
C LYS A 293 -5.83 26.61 32.42
N SER A 294 -5.86 26.33 33.73
CA SER A 294 -5.19 25.16 34.30
C SER A 294 -5.76 23.83 33.79
N ARG A 295 -7.09 23.69 33.65
CA ARG A 295 -7.70 22.48 33.08
C ARG A 295 -7.28 22.25 31.63
N VAL A 296 -7.31 23.31 30.81
CA VAL A 296 -6.87 23.20 29.41
C VAL A 296 -5.40 22.82 29.34
N ALA A 297 -4.54 23.40 30.18
CA ALA A 297 -3.12 23.02 30.23
C ALA A 297 -2.90 21.55 30.64
N GLU A 298 -3.71 21.03 31.57
CA GLU A 298 -3.67 19.63 31.98
C GLU A 298 -4.12 18.70 30.85
N SER A 299 -5.23 19.02 30.18
CA SER A 299 -5.73 18.28 29.01
C SER A 299 -4.77 18.36 27.82
N ASP A 300 -4.15 19.52 27.57
CA ASP A 300 -3.13 19.71 26.53
C ASP A 300 -1.90 18.84 26.80
N GLN A 301 -1.40 18.84 28.04
CA GLN A 301 -0.28 17.99 28.45
C GLN A 301 -0.62 16.49 28.34
N ARG A 302 -1.87 16.11 28.64
CA ARG A 302 -2.33 14.72 28.53
C ARG A 302 -2.44 14.26 27.08
N LEU A 303 -2.94 15.10 26.18
CA LEU A 303 -3.12 14.75 24.77
C LEU A 303 -1.83 14.88 23.96
N PHE A 304 -1.09 15.95 24.17
CA PHE A 304 0.04 16.36 23.32
C PHE A 304 1.39 16.36 24.04
N GLY A 305 1.46 15.75 25.23
CA GLY A 305 2.70 15.58 26.00
C GLY A 305 3.77 14.76 25.27
N VAL A 306 4.98 14.71 25.83
CA VAL A 306 6.16 14.12 25.16
C VAL A 306 6.14 12.59 25.11
N GLU A 307 5.30 11.95 25.93
CA GLU A 307 5.24 10.49 26.01
C GLU A 307 4.20 9.92 25.03
N PRO A 308 4.44 8.71 24.48
CA PRO A 308 3.44 8.01 23.69
C PRO A 308 2.13 7.89 24.46
N LEU A 309 1.02 8.22 23.83
CA LEU A 309 -0.27 8.15 24.48
C LEU A 309 -0.66 6.68 24.64
N ARG A 310 -0.87 6.27 25.89
CA ARG A 310 -1.49 5.00 26.25
C ARG A 310 -2.81 5.30 26.93
N LEU A 311 -3.88 4.80 26.33
CA LEU A 311 -5.20 4.93 26.88
C LEU A 311 -5.46 3.65 27.65
N GLU A 312 -5.63 3.78 28.97
CA GLU A 312 -5.98 2.64 29.79
C GLU A 312 -7.37 2.21 29.37
N SER A 313 -7.47 1.09 28.64
CA SER A 313 -8.76 0.45 28.46
C SER A 313 -9.28 0.13 29.85
N THR A 314 -10.30 0.85 30.30
CA THR A 314 -11.05 0.44 31.48
C THR A 314 -11.60 -0.92 31.15
N LYS A 315 -10.92 -1.97 31.62
CA LYS A 315 -11.39 -3.35 31.53
C LYS A 315 -12.84 -3.33 31.93
N SER A 316 -13.71 -3.59 30.96
CA SER A 316 -15.12 -3.84 31.24
C SER A 316 -15.12 -5.06 32.16
N LEU A 317 -15.44 -4.85 33.43
CA LEU A 317 -15.78 -5.93 34.37
C LEU A 317 -17.03 -6.66 33.86
#